data_AF-A0A432JMM3-F1
#
_entry.id   AF-A0A432JMM3-F1
#
_cell.length_a   1.000
_cell.length_b   1.000
_cell.length_c   1.000
_cell.angle_alpha   90.00
_cell.angle_beta   90.00
_cell.angle_gamma   90.00
#
_symmetry.space_group_name_H-M   'P 1'
#
loop_
_entity.id
_entity.type
_entity.pdbx_description
1 polymer ?
#
loop_
_entity_poly.entity_id
_entity_poly.type
_entity_poly.pdbx_seq_one_letter_code
_entity_poly.pdbx_strand_id
1 'polypeptide(L)'
;MIWLFLLVGVLIVVVVGFVAVGAAVGRLEGVVVPAVFEVDDAVDWVAERLPPEAAGQLSRDDVLAVVGWYLEYFDSVGLATRHGLELGEAALDEGAGRVVARQDDAVDAVVARGLGARVPLDAVSMVVVVDLLGVYLAEMGAIGGSTGPDPAAPDPGRPDPGMAAD
;
A
#
# COMPACT_ATOMS: atom_id res chain seq x y z
N MET A 1 -13.74 11.76 58.41
CA MET A 1 -14.73 11.48 57.36
C MET A 1 -14.52 12.31 56.10
N ILE A 2 -14.35 13.65 56.17
CA ILE A 2 -14.15 14.48 54.97
C ILE A 2 -12.92 14.10 54.12
N TRP A 3 -11.82 13.70 54.76
CA TRP A 3 -10.62 13.21 54.07
C TRP A 3 -10.85 11.95 53.22
N LEU A 4 -11.74 11.05 53.66
CA LEU A 4 -12.11 9.87 52.89
C LEU A 4 -12.86 10.28 51.62
N PHE A 5 -13.82 11.21 51.73
CA PHE A 5 -14.55 11.73 50.58
C PHE A 5 -13.64 12.46 49.59
N LEU A 6 -12.66 13.23 50.08
CA LEU A 6 -11.67 13.88 49.22
C LEU A 6 -10.80 12.85 48.50
N LEU A 7 -10.30 11.83 49.20
CA LEU A 7 -9.49 10.76 48.61
C LEU A 7 -10.29 10.01 47.53
N VAL A 8 -11.53 9.64 47.83
CA VAL A 8 -12.42 8.95 46.89
C VAL A 8 -12.74 9.84 45.69
N GLY A 9 -13.02 11.13 45.90
CA GLY A 9 -13.28 12.08 44.82
C GLY A 9 -12.07 12.23 43.88
N VAL A 10 -10.87 12.38 44.44
CA VAL A 10 -9.62 12.46 43.66
C VAL A 10 -9.42 11.15 42.87
N LEU A 11 -9.62 9.99 43.51
CA LEU A 11 -9.48 8.70 42.84
C LEU A 11 -10.45 8.56 41.67
N ILE A 12 -11.72 8.96 41.84
CA ILE A 12 -12.73 8.93 40.77
C ILE A 12 -12.32 9.82 39.61
N VAL A 13 -11.87 11.06 39.88
CA VAL A 13 -11.43 11.98 38.83
C VAL A 13 -10.24 11.41 38.05
N VAL A 14 -9.28 10.83 38.74
CA VAL A 14 -8.12 10.18 38.10
C VAL A 14 -8.57 9.02 37.22
N VAL A 15 -9.43 8.13 37.72
CA VAL A 15 -9.94 6.99 36.94
C VAL A 15 -10.68 7.45 35.68
N VAL A 16 -11.58 8.43 35.82
CA VAL A 16 -12.33 8.97 34.66
C VAL A 16 -11.37 9.61 33.65
N GLY A 17 -10.37 10.36 34.12
CA GLY A 17 -9.34 10.94 33.26
C GLY A 17 -8.55 9.88 32.48
N PHE A 18 -8.08 8.83 33.17
CA PHE A 18 -7.36 7.73 32.52
C PHE A 18 -8.21 6.97 31.51
N VAL A 19 -9.49 6.72 31.82
CA VAL A 19 -10.41 6.06 30.88
C VAL A 19 -10.65 6.94 29.65
N ALA A 20 -10.85 8.25 29.84
CA ALA A 20 -11.07 9.17 28.73
C ALA A 20 -9.83 9.28 27.82
N VAL A 21 -8.64 9.41 28.40
CA VAL A 21 -7.37 9.46 27.67
C VAL A 21 -7.09 8.12 27.00
N GLY A 22 -7.24 7.01 27.71
CA GLY A 22 -7.03 5.67 27.16
C GLY A 22 -7.99 5.35 26.01
N ALA A 23 -9.27 5.73 26.13
CA ALA A 23 -10.24 5.58 25.05
C ALA A 23 -9.92 6.49 23.85
N ALA A 24 -9.37 7.68 24.08
CA ALA A 24 -8.92 8.56 23.00
C ALA A 24 -7.67 8.02 22.30
N VAL A 25 -6.67 7.58 23.08
CA VAL A 25 -5.43 6.97 22.57
C VAL A 25 -5.74 5.68 21.81
N GLY A 26 -6.57 4.78 22.36
CA GLY A 26 -6.97 3.56 21.68
C GLY A 26 -7.77 3.80 20.39
N ARG A 27 -8.55 4.89 20.31
CA ARG A 27 -9.15 5.31 19.03
C ARG A 27 -8.09 5.77 18.04
N LEU A 28 -7.10 6.54 18.49
CA LEU A 28 -6.02 7.05 17.64
C LEU A 28 -5.07 5.96 17.16
N GLU A 29 -4.86 4.89 17.93
CA GLU A 29 -4.06 3.73 17.51
C GLU A 29 -4.63 3.04 16.26
N GLY A 30 -5.94 3.15 16.01
CA GLY A 30 -6.60 2.64 14.81
C GLY A 30 -6.66 3.62 13.63
N VAL A 31 -6.26 4.88 13.82
CA VAL A 31 -6.32 5.89 12.76
C VAL A 31 -5.14 5.68 11.82
N VAL A 32 -5.42 5.20 10.62
CA VAL A 32 -4.45 5.15 9.54
C VAL A 32 -4.17 6.58 9.07
N VAL A 33 -2.95 7.07 9.33
CA VAL A 33 -2.47 8.31 8.72
C VAL A 33 -2.11 7.99 7.27
N PRO A 34 -2.78 8.57 6.26
CA PRO A 34 -2.46 8.29 4.87
C PRO A 34 -1.01 8.68 4.57
N ALA A 35 -0.23 7.75 4.02
CA ALA A 35 1.09 8.06 3.50
C ALA A 35 0.94 8.98 2.27
N VAL A 36 1.65 10.10 2.26
CA VAL A 36 1.69 11.00 1.10
C VAL A 36 2.82 10.52 0.19
N PHE A 37 2.47 10.09 -1.02
CA PHE A 37 3.43 9.66 -2.02
C PHE A 37 3.84 10.85 -2.91
N GLU A 38 5.11 11.24 -2.83
CA GLU A 38 5.69 12.26 -3.72
C GLU A 38 6.46 11.56 -4.85
N VAL A 39 6.00 11.75 -6.09
CA VAL A 39 6.55 11.04 -7.26
C VAL A 39 8.02 11.36 -7.47
N ASP A 40 8.41 12.63 -7.33
CA ASP A 40 9.79 13.06 -7.52
C ASP A 40 10.74 12.45 -6.48
N ASP A 41 10.32 12.42 -5.21
CA ASP A 41 11.09 11.80 -4.12
C ASP A 41 11.25 10.29 -4.34
N ALA A 42 10.18 9.61 -4.78
CA ALA A 42 10.23 8.20 -5.09
C ALA A 42 11.19 7.91 -6.26
N VAL A 43 11.14 8.72 -7.32
CA VAL A 43 12.05 8.60 -8.48
C VAL A 43 13.50 8.80 -8.05
N ASP A 44 13.79 9.81 -7.23
CA ASP A 44 15.14 10.06 -6.73
C ASP A 44 15.63 8.91 -5.84
N TRP A 45 14.79 8.44 -4.91
CA TRP A 45 15.11 7.32 -4.04
C TRP A 45 15.42 6.03 -4.82
N VAL A 46 14.60 5.73 -5.85
CA VAL A 46 14.78 4.55 -6.70
C VAL A 46 16.04 4.69 -7.54
N ALA A 47 16.25 5.84 -8.18
CA ALA A 47 17.42 6.09 -9.02
C ALA A 47 18.74 5.94 -8.25
N GLU A 48 18.79 6.36 -6.99
CA GLU A 48 19.96 6.20 -6.12
C GLU A 48 20.27 4.74 -5.74
N ARG A 49 19.28 3.84 -5.84
CA ARG A 49 19.37 2.44 -5.40
C ARG A 49 19.38 1.45 -6.56
N LEU A 50 19.39 1.93 -7.80
CA LEU A 50 19.47 1.05 -8.96
C LEU A 50 20.81 0.29 -8.98
N PRO A 51 20.77 -1.03 -9.24
CA PRO A 51 21.99 -1.78 -9.49
C PRO A 51 22.68 -1.24 -10.77
N PRO A 52 24.02 -1.33 -10.85
CA PRO A 52 24.78 -0.71 -11.93
C PRO A 52 24.36 -1.20 -13.32
N GLU A 53 23.88 -2.43 -13.43
CA GLU A 53 23.36 -3.00 -14.66
C GLU A 53 22.11 -2.26 -15.16
N ALA A 54 21.19 -1.88 -14.27
CA ALA A 54 19.96 -1.15 -14.60
C ALA A 54 20.21 0.37 -14.72
N ALA A 55 21.06 0.93 -13.85
CA ALA A 55 21.42 2.35 -13.88
C ALA A 55 22.14 2.76 -15.17
N GLY A 56 22.85 1.84 -15.83
CA GLY A 56 23.46 2.08 -17.13
C GLY A 56 22.47 2.12 -18.30
N GLN A 57 21.26 1.61 -18.11
CA GLN A 57 20.25 1.43 -19.16
C GLN A 57 19.05 2.36 -19.01
N LEU A 58 18.83 2.92 -17.82
CA LEU A 58 17.69 3.78 -17.52
C LEU A 58 18.15 5.20 -17.18
N SER A 59 17.54 6.18 -17.83
CA SER A 59 17.62 7.57 -17.40
C SER A 59 16.63 7.86 -16.27
N ARG A 60 16.81 8.99 -15.58
CA ARG A 60 15.84 9.45 -14.56
C ARG A 60 14.43 9.64 -15.13
N ASP A 61 14.32 10.08 -16.39
CA ASP A 61 13.04 10.25 -17.08
C ASP A 61 12.36 8.90 -17.37
N ASP A 62 13.16 7.85 -17.62
CA ASP A 62 12.64 6.49 -17.80
C ASP A 62 12.11 5.92 -16.48
N VAL A 63 12.81 6.16 -15.36
CA VAL A 63 12.32 5.79 -14.02
C VAL A 63 11.00 6.50 -13.72
N LEU A 64 10.91 7.80 -14.03
CA LEU A 64 9.68 8.58 -13.87
C LEU A 64 8.53 8.01 -14.73
N ALA A 65 8.81 7.60 -15.96
CA ALA A 65 7.81 6.96 -16.82
C ALA A 65 7.31 5.63 -16.23
N VAL A 66 8.22 4.80 -15.71
CA VAL A 66 7.89 3.51 -15.07
C VAL A 66 7.04 3.71 -13.82
N VAL A 67 7.41 4.65 -12.93
CA VAL A 67 6.60 5.00 -11.75
C VAL A 67 5.22 5.51 -12.18
N GLY A 68 5.14 6.31 -13.23
CA GLY A 68 3.88 6.79 -13.80
C GLY A 68 2.97 5.64 -14.28
N TRP A 69 3.51 4.65 -15.00
CA TRP A 69 2.75 3.48 -15.44
C TRP A 69 2.27 2.61 -14.28
N TYR A 70 3.07 2.51 -13.22
CA TYR A 70 2.68 1.79 -12.01
C TYR A 70 1.47 2.45 -11.32
N LEU A 71 1.46 3.78 -11.22
CA LEU A 71 0.32 4.52 -10.67
C LEU A 71 -0.91 4.48 -11.58
N GLU A 72 -0.71 4.48 -12.90
CA GLU A 72 -1.81 4.30 -13.87
C GLU A 72 -2.45 2.91 -13.74
N TYR A 73 -1.66 1.88 -13.44
CA TYR A 73 -2.20 0.56 -13.09
C TYR A 73 -3.06 0.63 -11.82
N PHE A 74 -2.60 1.30 -10.75
CA PHE A 74 -3.42 1.49 -9.54
C PHE A 74 -4.75 2.19 -9.79
N ASP A 75 -4.75 3.23 -10.64
CA ASP A 75 -5.99 3.88 -11.07
C ASP A 75 -6.90 2.92 -11.83
N SER A 76 -6.34 2.11 -12.73
CA SER A 76 -7.11 1.15 -13.54
C SER A 76 -7.81 0.06 -12.73
N VAL A 77 -7.25 -0.33 -11.58
CA VAL A 77 -7.85 -1.32 -10.67
C VAL A 77 -8.72 -0.68 -9.58
N GLY A 78 -8.85 0.65 -9.57
CA GLY A 78 -9.68 1.39 -8.62
C GLY A 78 -9.03 1.64 -7.26
N LEU A 79 -7.69 1.60 -7.19
CA LEU A 79 -6.91 1.94 -5.99
C LEU A 79 -6.48 3.42 -5.96
N ALA A 80 -6.82 4.21 -6.99
CA ALA A 80 -6.61 5.65 -6.98
C ALA A 80 -7.94 6.39 -6.79
N THR A 81 -7.87 7.56 -6.15
CA THR A 81 -9.03 8.44 -5.97
C THR A 81 -8.60 9.86 -6.27
N ARG A 82 -9.52 10.67 -6.78
CA ARG A 82 -9.22 12.04 -7.21
C ARG A 82 -8.68 12.92 -6.07
N HIS A 83 -9.10 12.66 -4.83
CA HIS A 83 -8.82 13.54 -3.69
C HIS A 83 -8.08 12.84 -2.54
N GLY A 84 -7.80 11.53 -2.61
CA GLY A 84 -7.12 10.76 -1.56
C GLY A 84 -7.94 10.51 -0.29
N LEU A 85 -8.96 11.33 -0.01
CA LEU A 85 -9.81 11.23 1.19
C LEU A 85 -10.56 9.90 1.32
N GLU A 86 -10.82 9.25 0.19
CA GLU A 86 -11.52 7.98 0.10
C GLU A 86 -10.61 6.78 0.42
N LEU A 87 -9.28 6.95 0.43
CA LEU A 87 -8.29 5.88 0.68
C LEU A 87 -7.98 5.66 2.17
N GLY A 88 -8.51 6.50 3.06
CA GLY A 88 -8.32 6.41 4.50
C GLY A 88 -9.37 5.54 5.19
N GLU A 89 -9.92 6.01 6.31
CA GLU A 89 -10.91 5.26 7.10
C GLU A 89 -12.17 4.87 6.31
N ALA A 90 -12.55 5.66 5.30
CA ALA A 90 -13.65 5.33 4.40
C ALA A 90 -13.38 4.10 3.51
N ALA A 91 -12.13 3.80 3.16
CA ALA A 91 -11.77 2.59 2.41
C ALA A 91 -11.73 1.33 3.30
N LEU A 92 -11.63 1.51 4.63
CA LEU A 92 -11.56 0.43 5.60
C LEU A 92 -12.92 -0.02 6.14
N ASP A 93 -14.00 0.71 5.80
CA ASP A 93 -15.36 0.33 6.17
C ASP A 93 -15.69 -1.06 5.59
N GLU A 94 -16.27 -1.95 6.39
CA GLU A 94 -16.57 -3.34 5.99
C GLU A 94 -17.55 -3.42 4.81
N GLY A 95 -18.30 -2.34 4.55
CA GLY A 95 -19.17 -2.17 3.40
C GLY A 95 -18.48 -1.71 2.11
N ALA A 96 -17.24 -1.22 2.19
CA ALA A 96 -16.44 -0.88 1.03
C ALA A 96 -15.86 -2.17 0.43
N GLY A 97 -16.12 -2.42 -0.86
CA GLY A 97 -15.57 -3.58 -1.54
C GLY A 97 -14.04 -3.56 -1.48
N ARG A 98 -13.43 -4.53 -0.79
CA ARG A 98 -11.97 -4.63 -0.70
C ARG A 98 -11.39 -4.95 -2.07
N VAL A 99 -10.62 -4.01 -2.62
CA VAL A 99 -9.82 -4.22 -3.82
C VAL A 99 -8.42 -4.62 -3.41
N VAL A 100 -7.89 -5.69 -4.01
CA VAL A 100 -6.51 -6.16 -3.82
C VAL A 100 -5.84 -6.19 -5.18
N ALA A 101 -4.76 -5.43 -5.35
CA ALA A 101 -3.89 -5.51 -6.52
C ALA A 101 -2.70 -6.40 -6.21
N ARG A 102 -2.43 -7.38 -7.07
CA ARG A 102 -1.22 -8.18 -6.96
C ARG A 102 -0.04 -7.41 -7.57
N GLN A 103 1.13 -7.58 -6.97
CA GLN A 103 2.37 -6.97 -7.46
C GLN A 103 2.75 -7.53 -8.84
N ASP A 104 2.58 -8.83 -9.06
CA ASP A 104 2.88 -9.48 -10.34
C ASP A 104 2.05 -8.88 -11.49
N ASP A 105 0.75 -8.65 -11.26
CA ASP A 105 -0.14 -8.01 -12.24
C ASP A 105 0.29 -6.56 -12.54
N ALA A 106 0.82 -5.85 -11.54
CA ALA A 106 1.36 -4.50 -11.72
C ALA A 106 2.63 -4.51 -12.58
N VAL A 107 3.53 -5.46 -12.33
CA VAL A 107 4.75 -5.65 -13.13
C VAL A 107 4.39 -5.96 -14.58
N ASP A 108 3.45 -6.86 -14.82
CA ASP A 108 2.99 -7.22 -16.16
C ASP A 108 2.41 -6.00 -16.90
N ALA A 109 1.60 -5.18 -16.23
CA ALA A 109 1.03 -3.97 -16.79
C ALA A 109 2.12 -2.95 -17.18
N VAL A 110 3.09 -2.71 -16.30
CA VAL A 110 4.21 -1.79 -16.52
C VAL A 110 5.10 -2.27 -17.68
N VAL A 111 5.47 -3.55 -17.72
CA VAL A 111 6.30 -4.12 -18.77
C VAL A 111 5.57 -4.08 -20.12
N ALA A 112 4.29 -4.47 -20.16
CA ALA A 112 3.49 -4.38 -21.38
C ALA A 112 3.43 -2.94 -21.92
N ARG A 113 3.29 -1.96 -21.02
CA ARG A 113 3.26 -0.54 -21.37
C ARG A 113 4.61 -0.02 -21.86
N GLY A 114 5.71 -0.43 -21.23
CA GLY A 114 7.08 -0.05 -21.58
C GLY A 114 7.57 -0.65 -22.89
N LEU A 115 7.16 -1.88 -23.21
CA LEU A 115 7.43 -2.51 -24.51
C LEU A 115 6.67 -1.82 -25.65
N GLY A 116 5.50 -1.22 -25.36
CA GLY A 116 4.72 -0.43 -26.30
C GLY A 116 5.17 1.03 -26.45
N ALA A 117 6.19 1.46 -25.71
CA ALA A 117 6.69 2.83 -25.77
C ALA A 117 7.49 3.10 -27.06
N ARG A 118 7.64 4.39 -27.40
CA ARG A 118 8.36 4.83 -28.61
C ARG A 118 9.83 4.39 -28.62
N VAL A 119 10.43 4.32 -27.44
CA VAL A 119 11.74 3.70 -27.19
C VAL A 119 11.48 2.60 -26.16
N PRO A 120 11.57 1.32 -26.55
CA PRO A 120 11.35 0.22 -25.62
C PRO A 120 12.42 0.22 -24.54
N LEU A 121 11.99 0.13 -23.29
CA LEU A 121 12.87 -0.03 -22.14
C LEU A 121 13.16 -1.52 -21.91
N ASP A 122 14.31 -1.80 -21.29
CA ASP A 122 14.66 -3.16 -20.89
C ASP A 122 13.70 -3.67 -19.80
N ALA A 123 13.10 -4.84 -20.05
CA ALA A 123 12.10 -5.41 -19.16
C ALA A 123 12.67 -5.75 -17.77
N VAL A 124 13.89 -6.27 -17.72
CA VAL A 124 14.54 -6.62 -16.45
C VAL A 124 14.79 -5.36 -15.62
N SER A 125 15.30 -4.30 -16.25
CA SER A 125 15.54 -3.01 -15.60
C SER A 125 14.23 -2.37 -15.09
N MET A 126 13.12 -2.51 -15.83
CA MET A 126 11.80 -2.05 -15.37
C MET A 126 11.29 -2.82 -14.16
N VAL A 127 11.43 -4.16 -14.15
CA VAL A 127 11.05 -4.99 -12.99
C VAL A 127 11.81 -4.54 -11.74
N VAL A 128 13.11 -4.28 -11.86
CA VAL A 128 13.94 -3.78 -10.75
C VAL A 128 13.43 -2.44 -10.22
N VAL A 129 13.00 -1.52 -11.11
CA VAL A 129 12.38 -0.24 -10.69
C VAL A 129 11.08 -0.49 -9.93
N VAL A 130 10.22 -1.38 -10.41
CA VAL A 130 8.94 -1.71 -9.75
C VAL A 130 9.17 -2.38 -8.38
N ASP A 131 10.16 -3.26 -8.28
CA ASP A 131 10.54 -3.90 -7.02
C ASP A 131 11.07 -2.89 -6.01
N LEU A 132 11.97 -1.98 -6.45
CA LEU A 132 12.47 -0.89 -5.60
C LEU A 132 11.35 0.06 -5.18
N LEU A 133 10.41 0.36 -6.07
CA LEU A 133 9.23 1.17 -5.74
C LEU A 133 8.35 0.47 -4.69
N GLY A 134 8.18 -0.86 -4.79
CA GLY A 134 7.50 -1.65 -3.76
C GLY A 134 8.19 -1.56 -2.40
N VAL A 135 9.53 -1.62 -2.37
CA VAL A 135 10.30 -1.42 -1.14
C VAL A 135 10.10 -0.01 -0.59
N TYR A 136 10.15 1.02 -1.42
CA TYR A 136 9.92 2.40 -1.00
C TYR A 136 8.52 2.59 -0.39
N LEU A 137 7.48 2.04 -1.02
CA LEU A 137 6.11 2.08 -0.50
C LEU A 137 5.98 1.33 0.83
N ALA A 138 6.70 0.23 1.02
CA ALA A 138 6.72 -0.51 2.29
C ALA A 138 7.44 0.28 3.39
N GLU A 139 8.57 0.92 3.09
CA GLU A 139 9.30 1.79 4.03
C GLU A 139 8.46 2.99 4.47
N MET A 140 7.68 3.56 3.54
CA MET A 140 6.71 4.62 3.81
C MET A 140 5.49 4.15 4.63
N GLY A 141 5.33 2.85 4.83
CA GLY A 141 4.14 2.27 5.46
C GLY A 141 2.87 2.39 4.62
N ALA A 142 3.01 2.69 3.32
CA ALA A 142 1.89 2.78 2.38
C ALA A 142 1.32 1.39 2.06
N ILE A 143 2.16 0.36 2.08
CA ILE A 143 1.75 -1.04 1.99
C ILE A 143 2.16 -1.80 3.27
N GLY A 144 1.22 -2.52 3.87
CA GLY A 144 1.44 -3.37 5.03
C GLY A 144 1.89 -4.79 4.64
N GLY A 145 2.46 -5.53 5.61
CA GLY A 145 2.96 -6.89 5.41
C GLY A 145 1.93 -7.86 4.81
N SER A 146 2.44 -8.96 4.20
CA SER A 146 1.67 -9.94 3.42
C SER A 146 0.28 -10.19 4.00
N THR A 147 -0.77 -9.83 3.25
CA THR A 147 -2.09 -10.38 3.49
C THR A 147 -1.96 -11.90 3.43
N GLY A 148 -2.52 -12.61 4.40
CA GLY A 148 -2.55 -14.08 4.42
C GLY A 148 -3.08 -14.67 3.11
N PRO A 149 -3.07 -16.01 2.97
CA PRO A 149 -3.29 -16.70 1.70
C PRO A 149 -4.46 -16.12 0.92
N ASP A 150 -4.17 -15.80 -0.34
CA ASP A 150 -5.08 -15.15 -1.27
C ASP A 150 -6.42 -15.90 -1.33
N PRO A 151 -7.54 -15.27 -0.95
CA PRO A 151 -8.86 -15.91 -0.98
C PRO A 151 -9.33 -16.24 -2.40
N ALA A 152 -8.68 -15.68 -3.43
CA ALA A 152 -8.91 -15.99 -4.84
C ALA A 152 -7.86 -16.95 -5.43
N ALA A 153 -6.87 -17.42 -4.66
CA ALA A 153 -5.96 -18.45 -5.14
C ALA A 153 -6.72 -19.78 -5.33
N PRO A 154 -6.52 -20.49 -6.45
CA PRO A 154 -7.05 -21.83 -6.64
C PRO A 154 -6.60 -22.73 -5.49
N ASP A 155 -7.55 -23.34 -4.78
CA ASP A 155 -7.25 -24.33 -3.75
C ASP A 155 -6.54 -25.52 -4.42
N PRO A 156 -5.26 -25.79 -4.12
CA PRO A 156 -4.50 -26.87 -4.75
C PRO A 156 -5.08 -28.27 -4.45
N GLY A 157 -6.04 -28.38 -3.52
CA GLY A 157 -6.78 -29.59 -3.21
C GLY A 157 -8.19 -29.70 -3.83
N ARG A 158 -8.69 -28.66 -4.51
CA ARG A 158 -10.03 -28.68 -5.11
C ARG A 158 -9.93 -29.04 -6.59
N PRO A 159 -10.44 -30.22 -7.02
CA PRO A 159 -10.46 -30.56 -8.43
C PRO A 159 -11.32 -29.56 -9.22
N ASP A 160 -10.84 -29.20 -10.41
CA ASP A 160 -11.52 -28.29 -11.33
C ASP A 160 -12.96 -28.77 -11.58
N PRO A 161 -14.00 -27.95 -11.31
CA PRO A 161 -15.39 -28.33 -11.56
C PRO A 161 -15.68 -28.54 -13.05
N GLY A 162 -14.77 -28.13 -13.94
CA GLY A 162 -14.86 -28.32 -15.40
C GLY A 162 -14.32 -29.67 -15.91
N MET A 163 -13.71 -30.51 -15.08
CA MET A 163 -13.11 -31.79 -15.53
C MET A 163 -14.00 -33.02 -15.28
N ALA A 164 -15.19 -32.84 -14.67
CA ALA A 164 -16.14 -33.93 -14.37
C ALA A 164 -17.27 -34.08 -15.40
N ALA A 165 -17.20 -33.37 -16.52
CA ALA A 165 -18.20 -33.39 -17.59
C ALA A 165 -17.55 -33.77 -18.93
N ASP A 166 -17.00 -34.98 -19.00
CA ASP A 166 -16.80 -35.74 -20.24
C ASP A 166 -16.99 -37.24 -19.95
#